data_AF-A0A1X6MQ83-F1
#
_entry.id   AF-A0A1X6MQ83-F1
#
_cell.length_a   1.000
_cell.length_b   1.000
_cell.length_c   1.000
_cell.angle_alpha   90.00
_cell.angle_beta   90.00
_cell.angle_gamma   90.00
#
_symmetry.space_group_name_H-M   'P 1'
#
loop_
_entity.id
_entity.type
_entity.pdbx_description
1 polymer ?
#
loop_
_entity_poly.entity_id
_entity_poly.type
_entity_poly.pdbx_seq_one_letter_code
_entity_poly.pdbx_strand_id
1 'polypeptide(L)'
;MNPVQDEPQWSVTTWEGRQTYSRPLVASELLSDQYTIFQDGLKDGIGRLRFSCPLIAAAIQKGVHDPQFRSWIYTPISNRRELDEWIEETVIVHPDPLDGDAFLAQITYTRLPYVLPSGKEKIFRCYFVEDPEDESKFSILWHGPHAIMDAWPTFHAFRIMLEAMSKTNPDPLDSLSWGTEWSNLPSGPVTSTGGPRPNWETEGRNLTGKVFQMLMNPVPTLSILPQRTEITVRGRQVRARKVLDETTSAKLVQAARAAGFSVSHLFEAAQALAIMYCNAITEDAAKDAHVTYPVGIISAERFRVPPYNRLNHFVSEMIHVPIQVKYADVVSTDLPKDRILTAAKSIKKQYDDFMMNAHIPHLTAAVVKLAPPREPMVGSNPYATVITNLGVIDRLLPVIYYPDGNESKTPVFEVLSLTVGHRLIAATPPTTYGISHTCKNLSTTLFGRH
;
A
#
# COMPACT_ATOMS: atom_id res chain seq x y z
N MET A 1 -37.83 11.10 -28.79
CA MET A 1 -38.75 11.22 -27.65
C MET A 1 -38.10 12.20 -26.69
N ASN A 2 -38.78 13.31 -26.35
CA ASN A 2 -38.20 14.31 -25.47
C ASN A 2 -38.40 13.81 -24.03
N PRO A 3 -37.34 13.48 -23.28
CA PRO A 3 -37.48 12.88 -21.94
C PRO A 3 -38.18 13.80 -20.93
N VAL A 4 -38.36 15.09 -21.27
CA VAL A 4 -39.07 16.08 -20.45
C VAL A 4 -40.58 16.14 -20.75
N GLN A 5 -41.03 15.63 -21.91
CA GLN A 5 -42.44 15.70 -22.32
C GLN A 5 -43.19 14.35 -22.22
N ASP A 6 -42.47 13.22 -22.20
CA ASP A 6 -43.03 11.87 -22.21
C ASP A 6 -42.50 11.04 -21.02
N GLU A 7 -42.82 11.43 -19.78
CA GLU A 7 -42.38 10.70 -18.58
C GLU A 7 -42.93 9.26 -18.58
N PRO A 8 -42.09 8.23 -18.35
CA PRO A 8 -42.50 6.83 -18.32
C PRO A 8 -43.62 6.59 -17.29
N GLN A 9 -44.77 6.10 -17.77
CA GLN A 9 -45.89 5.75 -16.91
C GLN A 9 -45.76 4.33 -16.36
N TRP A 10 -46.43 4.08 -15.23
CA TRP A 10 -46.59 2.73 -14.70
C TRP A 10 -47.32 1.83 -15.69
N SER A 11 -46.80 0.63 -15.88
CA SER A 11 -47.37 -0.41 -16.74
C SER A 11 -47.63 -1.67 -15.93
N VAL A 12 -48.66 -2.42 -16.31
CA VAL A 12 -48.97 -3.72 -15.70
C VAL A 12 -48.11 -4.79 -16.36
N THR A 13 -47.42 -5.58 -15.56
CA THR A 13 -46.62 -6.73 -15.99
C THR A 13 -46.89 -7.94 -15.09
N THR A 14 -46.33 -9.11 -15.43
CA THR A 14 -46.36 -10.29 -14.57
C THR A 14 -44.92 -10.63 -14.15
N TRP A 15 -44.65 -10.63 -12.85
CA TRP A 15 -43.36 -11.02 -12.28
C TRP A 15 -43.58 -12.13 -11.25
N GLU A 16 -42.81 -13.22 -11.34
CA GLU A 16 -42.94 -14.40 -10.46
C GLU A 16 -44.38 -14.94 -10.34
N GLY A 17 -45.13 -14.92 -11.45
CA GLY A 17 -46.50 -15.41 -11.51
C GLY A 17 -47.54 -14.51 -10.82
N ARG A 18 -47.17 -13.28 -10.43
CA ARG A 18 -48.07 -12.29 -9.84
C ARG A 18 -48.21 -11.09 -10.75
N GLN A 19 -49.41 -10.49 -10.78
CA GLN A 19 -49.61 -9.20 -11.42
C GLN A 19 -48.84 -8.12 -10.64
N THR A 20 -47.98 -7.39 -11.33
CA THR A 20 -47.09 -6.37 -10.75
C THR A 20 -47.11 -5.11 -11.60
N TYR A 21 -46.77 -3.96 -11.02
CA TYR A 21 -46.71 -2.69 -11.72
C TYR A 21 -45.25 -2.24 -11.82
N SER A 22 -44.82 -1.83 -13.01
CA SER A 22 -43.44 -1.41 -13.27
C SER A 22 -43.37 -0.14 -14.11
N ARG A 23 -42.40 0.73 -13.82
CA ARG A 23 -41.93 1.77 -14.74
C ARG A 23 -40.39 1.83 -14.69
N PRO A 24 -39.73 2.31 -15.75
CA PRO A 24 -38.31 2.66 -15.68
C PRO A 24 -38.02 3.66 -14.56
N LEU A 25 -36.85 3.54 -13.95
CA LEU A 25 -36.30 4.59 -13.09
C LEU A 25 -36.00 5.83 -13.95
N VAL A 26 -36.19 7.02 -13.38
CA VAL A 26 -35.95 8.29 -14.09
C VAL A 26 -35.12 9.26 -13.27
N ALA A 27 -34.36 10.12 -13.96
CA ALA A 27 -33.59 11.21 -13.35
C ALA A 27 -32.74 10.75 -12.14
N SER A 28 -32.98 11.33 -10.96
CA SER A 28 -32.25 11.03 -9.72
C SER A 28 -32.43 9.61 -9.21
N GLU A 29 -33.50 8.90 -9.63
CA GLU A 29 -33.71 7.49 -9.27
C GLU A 29 -32.65 6.60 -9.92
N LEU A 30 -32.32 6.85 -11.20
CA LEU A 30 -31.26 6.13 -11.91
C LEU A 30 -29.90 6.40 -11.25
N LEU A 31 -29.61 7.66 -10.90
CA LEU A 31 -28.36 8.02 -10.23
C LEU A 31 -28.24 7.32 -8.86
N SER A 32 -29.32 7.34 -8.07
CA SER A 32 -29.37 6.69 -6.75
C SER A 32 -29.27 5.16 -6.85
N ASP A 33 -29.88 4.56 -7.87
CA ASP A 33 -29.77 3.12 -8.13
C ASP A 33 -28.34 2.73 -8.54
N GLN A 34 -27.70 3.49 -9.43
CA GLN A 34 -26.31 3.23 -9.81
C GLN A 34 -25.35 3.36 -8.63
N TYR A 35 -25.58 4.34 -7.76
CA TYR A 35 -24.85 4.49 -6.51
C TYR A 35 -25.02 3.27 -5.61
N THR A 36 -26.27 2.83 -5.41
CA THR A 36 -26.60 1.68 -4.57
C THR A 36 -25.95 0.41 -5.11
N ILE A 37 -26.00 0.18 -6.43
CA ILE A 37 -25.35 -0.97 -7.06
C ILE A 37 -23.83 -0.94 -6.86
N PHE A 38 -23.21 0.24 -6.93
CA PHE A 38 -21.77 0.36 -6.69
C PHE A 38 -21.41 0.07 -5.22
N GLN A 39 -22.19 0.59 -4.27
CA GLN A 39 -22.05 0.33 -2.85
C GLN A 39 -22.24 -1.16 -2.52
N ASP A 40 -23.29 -1.79 -3.06
CA ASP A 40 -23.56 -3.21 -2.89
C ASP A 40 -22.47 -4.07 -3.52
N GLY A 41 -21.97 -3.67 -4.70
CA GLY A 41 -20.80 -4.27 -5.33
C GLY A 41 -19.57 -4.19 -4.44
N LEU A 42 -19.32 -3.04 -3.78
CA LEU A 42 -18.22 -2.87 -2.84
C LEU A 42 -18.39 -3.78 -1.61
N LYS A 43 -19.61 -3.88 -1.07
CA LYS A 43 -19.92 -4.79 0.04
C LYS A 43 -19.68 -6.26 -0.33
N ASP A 44 -20.13 -6.69 -1.50
CA ASP A 44 -19.85 -8.04 -2.04
C ASP A 44 -18.34 -8.26 -2.24
N GLY A 45 -17.66 -7.29 -2.83
CA GLY A 45 -16.21 -7.30 -3.05
C GLY A 45 -15.42 -7.44 -1.74
N ILE A 46 -15.81 -6.72 -0.69
CA ILE A 46 -15.20 -6.83 0.64
C ILE A 46 -15.53 -8.17 1.31
N GLY A 47 -16.74 -8.70 1.14
CA GLY A 47 -17.11 -10.04 1.57
C GLY A 47 -16.20 -11.10 0.93
N ARG A 48 -16.04 -11.08 -0.40
CA ARG A 48 -15.14 -11.99 -1.12
C ARG A 48 -13.68 -11.79 -0.78
N LEU A 49 -13.27 -10.56 -0.53
CA LEU A 49 -11.92 -10.26 -0.06
C LEU A 49 -11.69 -10.89 1.31
N ARG A 50 -12.66 -10.89 2.23
CA ARG A 50 -12.52 -11.61 3.51
C ARG A 50 -12.35 -13.11 3.30
N PHE A 51 -13.10 -13.72 2.39
CA PHE A 51 -12.94 -15.14 2.08
C PHE A 51 -11.54 -15.44 1.52
N SER A 52 -11.06 -14.59 0.63
CA SER A 52 -9.78 -14.79 -0.07
C SER A 52 -8.57 -14.41 0.79
N CYS A 53 -8.70 -13.35 1.57
CA CYS A 53 -7.67 -12.69 2.38
C CYS A 53 -8.19 -12.53 3.83
N PRO A 54 -8.42 -13.63 4.57
CA PRO A 54 -9.10 -13.63 5.88
C PRO A 54 -8.44 -12.74 6.93
N LEU A 55 -7.14 -12.43 6.78
CA LEU A 55 -6.41 -11.61 7.74
C LEU A 55 -6.99 -10.19 7.90
N ILE A 56 -7.78 -9.68 6.94
CA ILE A 56 -8.49 -8.38 7.08
C ILE A 56 -9.51 -8.36 8.22
N ALA A 57 -10.00 -9.53 8.62
CA ALA A 57 -10.97 -9.67 9.71
C ALA A 57 -10.32 -10.20 11.00
N ALA A 58 -8.99 -10.30 11.05
CA ALA A 58 -8.28 -10.72 12.25
C ALA A 58 -8.20 -9.60 13.30
N ALA A 59 -8.04 -10.00 14.57
CA ALA A 59 -7.69 -9.13 15.68
C ALA A 59 -6.20 -9.23 16.02
N ILE A 60 -5.67 -8.22 16.71
CA ILE A 60 -4.30 -8.19 17.20
C ILE A 60 -4.33 -8.16 18.73
N GLN A 61 -3.93 -9.25 19.39
CA GLN A 61 -3.99 -9.39 20.85
C GLN A 61 -2.61 -9.54 21.48
N LYS A 62 -2.36 -8.80 22.57
CA LYS A 62 -1.10 -8.90 23.33
C LYS A 62 -1.09 -10.14 24.22
N GLY A 63 0.07 -10.75 24.44
CA GLY A 63 0.25 -11.74 25.49
C GLY A 63 -0.18 -13.17 25.15
N VAL A 64 -0.56 -13.44 23.89
CA VAL A 64 -0.96 -14.80 23.47
C VAL A 64 0.26 -15.71 23.36
N HIS A 65 1.29 -15.30 22.61
CA HIS A 65 2.52 -16.09 22.44
C HIS A 65 3.74 -15.50 23.15
N ASP A 66 3.77 -14.18 23.40
CA ASP A 66 4.80 -13.49 24.18
C ASP A 66 4.13 -12.37 25.01
N PRO A 67 4.45 -12.21 26.32
CA PRO A 67 3.83 -11.21 27.19
C PRO A 67 3.92 -9.75 26.71
N GLN A 68 4.91 -9.42 25.88
CA GLN A 68 5.14 -8.07 25.39
C GLN A 68 4.67 -7.88 23.94
N PHE A 69 4.66 -8.94 23.14
CA PHE A 69 4.24 -8.86 21.74
C PHE A 69 2.75 -9.17 21.53
N ARG A 70 2.29 -8.77 20.35
CA ARG A 70 0.93 -9.03 19.90
C ARG A 70 0.90 -10.19 18.89
N SER A 71 -0.23 -10.84 18.80
CA SER A 71 -0.48 -12.01 17.95
C SER A 71 -1.75 -11.80 17.13
N TRP A 72 -1.74 -12.35 15.92
CA TRP A 72 -2.91 -12.44 15.07
C TRP A 72 -3.89 -13.47 15.64
N ILE A 73 -5.15 -13.08 15.78
CA ILE A 73 -6.25 -13.96 16.18
C ILE A 73 -7.33 -13.87 15.11
N TYR A 74 -7.64 -14.99 14.48
CA TYR A 74 -8.65 -15.06 13.44
C TYR A 74 -9.76 -16.03 13.84
N THR A 75 -11.01 -15.59 13.67
CA THR A 75 -12.20 -16.41 13.87
C THR A 75 -12.94 -16.52 12.54
N PRO A 76 -13.13 -17.74 12.01
CA PRO A 76 -13.92 -17.96 10.79
C PRO A 76 -15.38 -17.52 10.96
N ILE A 77 -16.02 -17.13 9.85
CA ILE A 77 -17.47 -16.88 9.81
C ILE A 77 -18.21 -18.18 10.11
N SER A 78 -19.17 -18.10 11.03
CA SER A 78 -20.02 -19.23 11.40
C SER A 78 -21.32 -19.31 10.61
N ASN A 79 -21.85 -18.17 10.13
CA ASN A 79 -23.11 -18.09 9.40
C ASN A 79 -23.25 -16.76 8.63
N ARG A 80 -24.24 -16.69 7.73
CA ARG A 80 -24.50 -15.51 6.89
C ARG A 80 -24.77 -14.23 7.70
N ARG A 81 -25.55 -14.30 8.78
CA ARG A 81 -25.82 -13.12 9.61
C ARG A 81 -24.53 -12.49 10.16
N GLU A 82 -23.58 -13.32 10.62
CA GLU A 82 -22.28 -12.83 11.09
C GLU A 82 -21.46 -12.17 9.96
N LEU A 83 -21.54 -12.69 8.74
CA LEU A 83 -20.91 -12.08 7.58
C LEU A 83 -21.51 -10.71 7.27
N ASP A 84 -22.84 -10.61 7.20
CA ASP A 84 -23.54 -9.36 6.92
C ASP A 84 -23.22 -8.31 7.99
N GLU A 85 -23.33 -8.68 9.28
CA GLU A 85 -22.93 -7.81 10.41
C GLU A 85 -21.49 -7.33 10.26
N TRP A 86 -20.56 -8.22 9.91
CA TRP A 86 -19.18 -7.82 9.73
C TRP A 86 -18.98 -6.88 8.54
N ILE A 87 -19.67 -7.11 7.41
CA ILE A 87 -19.60 -6.24 6.21
C ILE A 87 -20.11 -4.84 6.56
N GLU A 88 -21.28 -4.72 7.20
CA GLU A 88 -21.86 -3.42 7.58
C GLU A 88 -20.96 -2.64 8.56
N GLU A 89 -20.28 -3.32 9.48
CA GLU A 89 -19.34 -2.67 10.40
C GLU A 89 -18.00 -2.28 9.74
N THR A 90 -17.69 -2.85 8.57
CA THR A 90 -16.40 -2.71 7.86
C THR A 90 -16.47 -1.72 6.71
N VAL A 91 -17.56 -1.74 5.93
CA VAL A 91 -17.80 -0.84 4.79
C VAL A 91 -18.60 0.36 5.27
N ILE A 92 -17.95 1.51 5.33
CA ILE A 92 -18.53 2.75 5.83
C ILE A 92 -18.73 3.71 4.65
N VAL A 93 -19.98 4.03 4.35
CA VAL A 93 -20.30 5.13 3.43
C VAL A 93 -20.22 6.43 4.20
N HIS A 94 -19.39 7.36 3.72
CA HIS A 94 -19.31 8.68 4.32
C HIS A 94 -20.58 9.47 3.97
N PRO A 95 -21.23 10.13 4.96
CA PRO A 95 -22.53 10.74 4.74
C PRO A 95 -22.49 11.97 3.83
N ASP A 96 -21.34 12.65 3.77
CA ASP A 96 -21.15 13.87 2.97
C ASP A 96 -20.09 13.67 1.89
N PRO A 97 -20.24 14.25 0.69
CA PRO A 97 -19.18 14.29 -0.30
C PRO A 97 -17.93 14.99 0.25
N LEU A 98 -16.74 14.43 -0.01
CA LEU A 98 -15.48 14.94 0.51
C LEU A 98 -14.31 14.54 -0.39
N ASP A 99 -13.38 15.48 -0.60
CA ASP A 99 -12.13 15.20 -1.32
C ASP A 99 -11.38 14.03 -0.66
N GLY A 100 -11.01 13.03 -1.46
CA GLY A 100 -10.41 11.79 -0.98
C GLY A 100 -9.08 12.00 -0.25
N ASP A 101 -8.26 12.97 -0.70
CA ASP A 101 -6.99 13.30 -0.06
C ASP A 101 -7.22 14.01 1.30
N ALA A 102 -8.22 14.90 1.38
CA ALA A 102 -8.64 15.54 2.62
C ALA A 102 -9.19 14.51 3.62
N PHE A 103 -10.04 13.58 3.17
CA PHE A 103 -10.55 12.50 4.01
C PHE A 103 -9.43 11.56 4.49
N LEU A 104 -8.49 11.20 3.63
CA LEU A 104 -7.31 10.43 4.03
C LEU A 104 -6.52 11.15 5.14
N ALA A 105 -6.29 12.45 4.97
CA ALA A 105 -5.59 13.25 5.97
C ALA A 105 -6.33 13.24 7.32
N GLN A 106 -7.67 13.24 7.32
CA GLN A 106 -8.47 13.12 8.55
C GLN A 106 -8.41 11.71 9.15
N ILE A 107 -8.67 10.67 8.36
CA ILE A 107 -8.80 9.31 8.90
C ILE A 107 -7.49 8.79 9.46
N THR A 108 -6.36 9.22 8.91
CA THR A 108 -5.03 8.83 9.41
C THR A 108 -4.70 9.35 10.81
N TYR A 109 -5.49 10.25 11.39
CA TYR A 109 -5.38 10.59 12.83
C TYR A 109 -6.01 9.53 13.74
N THR A 110 -6.96 8.77 13.20
CA THR A 110 -7.69 7.74 13.95
C THR A 110 -6.72 6.65 14.36
N ARG A 111 -6.71 6.32 15.66
CA ARG A 111 -5.90 5.22 16.18
C ARG A 111 -6.61 3.90 15.96
N LEU A 112 -5.83 2.87 15.63
CA LEU A 112 -6.29 1.49 15.61
C LEU A 112 -5.98 0.81 16.96
N PRO A 113 -6.80 -0.17 17.39
CA PRO A 113 -8.01 -0.63 16.73
C PRO A 113 -9.18 0.37 16.86
N TYR A 114 -10.14 0.30 15.95
CA TYR A 114 -11.47 0.85 16.14
C TYR A 114 -12.18 0.07 17.24
N VAL A 115 -12.87 0.78 18.14
CA VAL A 115 -13.78 0.18 19.11
C VAL A 115 -15.20 0.52 18.67
N LEU A 116 -15.97 -0.51 18.32
CA LEU A 116 -17.36 -0.36 17.90
C LEU A 116 -18.29 -0.08 19.10
N PRO A 117 -19.52 0.40 18.88
CA PRO A 117 -20.51 0.55 19.96
C PRO A 117 -20.77 -0.74 20.75
N SER A 118 -20.59 -1.90 20.10
CA SER A 118 -20.69 -3.23 20.71
C SER A 118 -19.49 -3.60 21.60
N GLY A 119 -18.45 -2.77 21.65
CA GLY A 119 -17.17 -3.06 22.31
C GLY A 119 -16.23 -3.95 21.49
N LYS A 120 -16.67 -4.47 20.34
CA LYS A 120 -15.81 -5.25 19.42
C LYS A 120 -14.70 -4.36 18.85
N GLU A 121 -13.50 -4.91 18.73
CA GLU A 121 -12.37 -4.24 18.12
C GLU A 121 -12.24 -4.59 16.63
N LYS A 122 -11.91 -3.62 15.79
CA LYS A 122 -11.55 -3.83 14.38
C LYS A 122 -10.25 -3.11 14.03
N ILE A 123 -9.42 -3.76 13.23
CA ILE A 123 -8.18 -3.15 12.75
C ILE A 123 -8.30 -2.65 11.31
N PHE A 124 -9.35 -3.00 10.59
CA PHE A 124 -9.54 -2.68 9.18
C PHE A 124 -10.93 -2.11 8.95
N ARG A 125 -11.00 -1.05 8.14
CA ARG A 125 -12.24 -0.51 7.57
C ARG A 125 -12.02 -0.07 6.13
N CYS A 126 -13.08 -0.19 5.34
CA CYS A 126 -13.17 0.33 3.98
C CYS A 126 -14.17 1.48 3.99
N TYR A 127 -13.76 2.64 3.48
CA TYR A 127 -14.59 3.83 3.37
C TYR A 127 -14.93 4.07 1.92
N PHE A 128 -16.17 4.46 1.67
CA PHE A 128 -16.67 4.89 0.38
C PHE A 128 -17.11 6.35 0.49
N VAL A 129 -16.54 7.21 -0.35
CA VAL A 129 -16.70 8.66 -0.26
C VAL A 129 -16.96 9.21 -1.65
N GLU A 130 -18.02 9.99 -1.80
CA GLU A 130 -18.33 10.74 -3.01
C GLU A 130 -17.40 11.95 -3.17
N ASP A 131 -17.02 12.25 -4.40
CA ASP A 131 -16.30 13.48 -4.72
C ASP A 131 -17.26 14.68 -4.66
N PRO A 132 -16.87 15.79 -4.02
CA PRO A 132 -17.74 16.96 -3.86
C PRO A 132 -17.96 17.75 -5.15
N GLU A 133 -17.12 17.56 -6.16
CA GLU A 133 -17.19 18.29 -7.44
C GLU A 133 -17.74 17.43 -8.59
N ASP A 134 -17.77 16.10 -8.44
CA ASP A 134 -18.17 15.17 -9.49
C ASP A 134 -18.85 13.91 -8.91
N GLU A 135 -20.18 13.85 -8.96
CA GLU A 135 -20.99 12.71 -8.48
C GLU A 135 -20.68 11.37 -9.17
N SER A 136 -19.92 11.38 -10.28
CA SER A 136 -19.47 10.14 -10.95
C SER A 136 -18.13 9.62 -10.42
N LYS A 137 -17.47 10.37 -9.53
CA LYS A 137 -16.20 10.00 -8.92
C LYS A 137 -16.39 9.60 -7.47
N PHE A 138 -15.73 8.51 -7.11
CA PHE A 138 -15.76 7.98 -5.75
C PHE A 138 -14.35 7.63 -5.29
N SER A 139 -14.11 7.82 -4.00
CA SER A 139 -12.91 7.36 -3.32
C SER A 139 -13.21 6.12 -2.49
N ILE A 140 -12.44 5.05 -2.72
CA ILE A 140 -12.41 3.87 -1.84
C ILE A 140 -11.14 3.95 -1.00
N LEU A 141 -11.29 4.11 0.33
CA LEU A 141 -10.16 4.20 1.24
C LEU A 141 -10.12 3.02 2.19
N TRP A 142 -8.99 2.32 2.22
CA TRP A 142 -8.73 1.32 3.24
C TRP A 142 -7.91 1.94 4.37
N HIS A 143 -8.37 1.76 5.61
CA HIS A 143 -7.63 2.13 6.80
C HIS A 143 -7.38 0.89 7.65
N GLY A 144 -6.10 0.55 7.81
CA GLY A 144 -5.67 -0.59 8.61
C GLY A 144 -4.19 -0.54 8.97
N PRO A 145 -3.69 -1.51 9.75
CA PRO A 145 -2.33 -1.49 10.23
C PRO A 145 -1.37 -1.87 9.10
N HIS A 146 -0.20 -1.22 9.10
CA HIS A 146 0.89 -1.55 8.17
C HIS A 146 1.39 -3.01 8.33
N ALA A 147 1.02 -3.69 9.41
CA ALA A 147 1.30 -5.11 9.63
C ALA A 147 0.60 -6.04 8.61
N ILE A 148 -0.49 -5.60 7.97
CA ILE A 148 -1.13 -6.31 6.85
C ILE A 148 -1.15 -5.49 5.57
N MET A 149 -1.19 -4.16 5.69
CA MET A 149 -1.22 -3.24 4.56
C MET A 149 0.17 -2.70 4.24
N ASP A 150 0.93 -3.37 3.39
CA ASP A 150 2.07 -2.81 2.68
C ASP A 150 1.76 -2.69 1.18
N ALA A 151 2.69 -2.15 0.39
CA ALA A 151 2.40 -1.77 -0.99
C ALA A 151 1.79 -2.90 -1.86
N TRP A 152 2.56 -3.96 -2.13
CA TRP A 152 2.19 -4.96 -3.12
C TRP A 152 1.02 -5.84 -2.68
N PRO A 153 1.04 -6.48 -1.49
CA PRO A 153 -0.11 -7.14 -0.91
C PRO A 153 -1.38 -6.28 -0.88
N THR A 154 -1.29 -4.98 -0.57
CA THR A 154 -2.47 -4.08 -0.63
C THR A 154 -2.98 -3.92 -2.05
N PHE A 155 -2.11 -3.75 -3.06
CA PHE A 155 -2.54 -3.68 -4.46
C PHE A 155 -3.18 -4.97 -4.96
N HIS A 156 -2.64 -6.12 -4.60
CA HIS A 156 -3.25 -7.42 -4.94
C HIS A 156 -4.60 -7.59 -4.27
N ALA A 157 -4.74 -7.18 -3.01
CA ALA A 157 -6.01 -7.19 -2.31
C ALA A 157 -7.03 -6.24 -2.97
N PHE A 158 -6.63 -5.01 -3.34
CA PHE A 158 -7.48 -4.09 -4.11
C PHE A 158 -7.90 -4.72 -5.44
N ARG A 159 -6.97 -5.33 -6.16
CA ARG A 159 -7.25 -6.03 -7.41
C ARG A 159 -8.31 -7.12 -7.22
N ILE A 160 -8.17 -7.98 -6.21
CA ILE A 160 -9.15 -9.03 -5.90
C ILE A 160 -10.54 -8.43 -5.65
N MET A 161 -10.62 -7.36 -4.85
CA MET A 161 -11.89 -6.68 -4.55
C MET A 161 -12.50 -6.04 -5.80
N LEU A 162 -11.71 -5.32 -6.59
CA LEU A 162 -12.19 -4.62 -7.79
C LEU A 162 -12.57 -5.61 -8.91
N GLU A 163 -11.82 -6.70 -9.09
CA GLU A 163 -12.21 -7.79 -10.00
C GLU A 163 -13.52 -8.46 -9.58
N ALA A 164 -13.81 -8.54 -8.28
CA ALA A 164 -15.10 -9.01 -7.80
C ALA A 164 -16.24 -8.01 -8.11
N MET A 165 -15.99 -6.71 -7.88
CA MET A 165 -16.95 -5.64 -8.18
C MET A 165 -17.28 -5.52 -9.67
N SER A 166 -16.38 -5.96 -10.56
CA SER A 166 -16.57 -5.87 -12.00
C SER A 166 -17.32 -7.07 -12.62
N LYS A 167 -17.79 -8.04 -11.82
CA LYS A 167 -18.57 -9.18 -12.33
C LYS A 167 -20.02 -8.79 -12.59
N THR A 168 -20.59 -9.24 -13.71
CA THR A 168 -21.98 -8.92 -14.07
C THR A 168 -23.00 -9.75 -13.31
N ASN A 169 -22.66 -11.00 -13.00
CA ASN A 169 -23.51 -11.90 -12.22
C ASN A 169 -22.67 -12.69 -11.21
N PRO A 170 -22.21 -12.04 -10.13
CA PRO A 170 -21.40 -12.68 -9.12
C PRO A 170 -22.20 -13.75 -8.35
N ASP A 171 -21.63 -14.94 -8.12
CA ASP A 171 -22.28 -15.99 -7.31
C ASP A 171 -22.63 -15.46 -5.91
N PRO A 172 -23.79 -15.74 -5.30
CA PRO A 172 -24.11 -15.18 -3.98
C PRO A 172 -23.02 -15.47 -2.94
N LEU A 173 -22.74 -14.56 -2.00
CA LEU A 173 -21.73 -14.79 -0.96
C LEU A 173 -21.93 -16.10 -0.17
N ASP A 174 -23.18 -16.56 -0.02
CA ASP A 174 -23.52 -17.83 0.64
C ASP A 174 -23.07 -19.08 -0.12
N SER A 175 -22.73 -18.94 -1.40
CA SER A 175 -22.15 -20.03 -2.18
C SER A 175 -20.70 -20.33 -1.80
N LEU A 176 -20.01 -19.39 -1.13
CA LEU A 176 -18.67 -19.60 -0.62
C LEU A 176 -18.72 -20.53 0.59
N SER A 177 -17.75 -21.43 0.70
CA SER A 177 -17.65 -22.40 1.81
C SER A 177 -17.13 -21.73 3.09
N TRP A 178 -17.92 -20.83 3.67
CA TRP A 178 -17.60 -20.18 4.95
C TRP A 178 -17.33 -21.21 6.05
N GLY A 179 -16.42 -20.87 6.96
CA GLY A 179 -15.80 -21.79 7.91
C GLY A 179 -14.52 -22.45 7.37
N THR A 180 -14.29 -22.47 6.05
CA THR A 180 -13.03 -22.99 5.46
C THR A 180 -12.05 -21.90 5.05
N GLU A 181 -12.46 -20.64 5.06
CA GLU A 181 -11.63 -19.52 4.59
C GLU A 181 -10.34 -19.32 5.39
N TRP A 182 -10.27 -19.84 6.63
CA TRP A 182 -9.03 -19.80 7.42
C TRP A 182 -7.85 -20.49 6.73
N SER A 183 -8.09 -21.45 5.82
CA SER A 183 -7.03 -22.08 5.03
C SER A 183 -6.36 -21.10 4.06
N ASN A 184 -6.97 -19.94 3.81
CA ASN A 184 -6.42 -18.84 3.02
C ASN A 184 -5.61 -17.84 3.86
N LEU A 185 -5.46 -18.06 5.17
CA LEU A 185 -4.58 -17.22 6.00
C LEU A 185 -3.14 -17.27 5.45
N PRO A 186 -2.47 -16.12 5.35
CA PRO A 186 -1.11 -16.08 4.84
C PRO A 186 -0.15 -16.78 5.81
N SER A 187 0.78 -17.55 5.26
CA SER A 187 1.88 -18.12 6.04
C SER A 187 2.90 -17.04 6.43
N GLY A 188 3.67 -17.28 7.48
CA GLY A 188 4.74 -16.34 7.88
C GLY A 188 5.85 -16.26 6.83
N PRO A 189 6.65 -15.16 6.82
CA PRO A 189 7.60 -14.85 5.76
C PRO A 189 8.69 -15.91 5.54
N VAL A 190 9.10 -16.62 6.60
CA VAL A 190 10.07 -17.73 6.46
C VAL A 190 9.43 -18.93 5.78
N THR A 191 8.19 -19.28 6.14
CA THR A 191 7.47 -20.39 5.52
C THR A 191 7.11 -20.07 4.06
N SER A 192 6.62 -18.85 3.79
CA SER A 192 6.20 -18.42 2.45
C SER A 192 7.35 -18.42 1.44
N THR A 193 8.59 -18.25 1.90
CA THR A 193 9.81 -18.15 1.06
C THR A 193 10.70 -19.40 1.06
N GLY A 194 10.14 -20.55 1.48
CA GLY A 194 10.77 -21.87 1.33
C GLY A 194 11.31 -22.51 2.61
N GLY A 195 11.05 -21.93 3.78
CA GLY A 195 11.51 -22.44 5.07
C GLY A 195 13.00 -22.17 5.32
N PRO A 196 13.57 -22.64 6.44
CA PRO A 196 14.97 -22.40 6.81
C PRO A 196 15.96 -22.76 5.69
N ARG A 197 16.93 -21.88 5.41
CA ARG A 197 17.94 -22.09 4.38
C ARG A 197 19.20 -22.75 4.96
N PRO A 198 19.85 -23.68 4.23
CA PRO A 198 21.14 -24.25 4.64
C PRO A 198 22.20 -23.15 4.73
N ASN A 199 23.28 -23.35 5.50
CA ASN A 199 24.38 -22.39 5.66
C ASN A 199 24.00 -21.05 6.32
N TRP A 200 22.86 -20.96 7.02
CA TRP A 200 22.47 -19.75 7.76
C TRP A 200 23.58 -19.28 8.73
N GLU A 201 24.21 -20.23 9.42
CA GLU A 201 25.25 -19.96 10.42
C GLU A 201 26.53 -19.32 9.84
N THR A 202 26.71 -19.33 8.53
CA THR A 202 27.83 -18.67 7.84
C THR A 202 27.33 -17.51 7.00
N GLU A 203 26.66 -17.79 5.88
CA GLU A 203 26.24 -16.79 4.89
C GLU A 203 25.13 -15.86 5.43
N GLY A 204 24.15 -16.43 6.13
CA GLY A 204 23.08 -15.67 6.78
C GLY A 204 23.60 -14.75 7.88
N ARG A 205 24.48 -15.26 8.76
CA ARG A 205 25.14 -14.45 9.80
C ARG A 205 26.00 -13.34 9.20
N ASN A 206 26.73 -13.60 8.12
CA ASN A 206 27.51 -12.57 7.42
C ASN A 206 26.62 -11.46 6.87
N LEU A 207 25.46 -11.81 6.28
CA LEU A 207 24.48 -10.85 5.80
C LEU A 207 23.93 -9.99 6.96
N THR A 208 23.53 -10.61 8.07
CA THR A 208 23.05 -9.91 9.25
C THR A 208 24.13 -9.01 9.86
N GLY A 209 25.39 -9.48 9.91
CA GLY A 209 26.53 -8.68 10.35
C GLY A 209 26.78 -7.44 9.50
N LYS A 210 26.69 -7.56 8.16
CA LYS A 210 26.77 -6.43 7.22
C LYS A 210 25.70 -5.37 7.54
N VAL A 211 24.46 -5.80 7.78
CA VAL A 211 23.35 -4.90 8.14
C VAL A 211 23.60 -4.19 9.47
N PHE A 212 24.01 -4.91 10.51
CA PHE A 212 24.33 -4.30 11.79
C PHE A 212 25.49 -3.31 11.69
N GLN A 213 26.53 -3.64 10.93
CA GLN A 213 27.67 -2.73 10.72
C GLN A 213 27.23 -1.39 10.11
N MET A 214 26.28 -1.41 9.15
CA MET A 214 25.76 -0.19 8.54
C MET A 214 24.85 0.60 9.50
N LEU A 215 23.97 -0.08 10.25
CA LEU A 215 23.03 0.55 11.17
C LEU A 215 23.70 1.07 12.45
N MET A 216 24.79 0.45 12.89
CA MET A 216 25.56 0.81 14.08
C MET A 216 26.81 1.63 13.75
N ASN A 217 26.84 2.31 12.59
CA ASN A 217 27.94 3.20 12.25
C ASN A 217 28.08 4.27 13.35
N PRO A 218 29.26 4.43 13.97
CA PRO A 218 29.47 5.41 15.03
C PRO A 218 29.35 6.86 14.53
N VAL A 219 29.54 7.09 13.24
CA VAL A 219 29.30 8.39 12.61
C VAL A 219 27.81 8.48 12.26
N PRO A 220 27.06 9.45 12.80
CA PRO A 220 25.65 9.60 12.48
C PRO A 220 25.45 9.89 10.98
N THR A 221 24.43 9.30 10.38
CA THR A 221 24.04 9.64 9.00
C THR A 221 23.65 11.11 8.91
N LEU A 222 23.99 11.75 7.79
CA LEU A 222 23.42 13.04 7.42
C LEU A 222 21.90 12.90 7.17
N SER A 223 21.16 13.97 7.43
CA SER A 223 19.70 14.04 7.23
C SER A 223 19.26 15.46 6.90
N ILE A 224 17.99 15.62 6.53
CA ILE A 224 17.36 16.95 6.50
C ILE A 224 17.08 17.34 7.95
N LEU A 225 17.78 18.35 8.45
CA LEU A 225 17.55 18.85 9.80
C LEU A 225 16.23 19.64 9.82
N PRO A 226 15.28 19.28 10.70
CA PRO A 226 14.03 20.02 10.78
C PRO A 226 14.28 21.39 11.41
N GLN A 227 13.57 22.41 10.92
CA GLN A 227 13.57 23.74 11.55
C GLN A 227 12.99 23.73 12.97
N ARG A 228 12.16 22.73 13.29
CA ARG A 228 11.53 22.52 14.60
C ARG A 228 11.83 21.10 15.07
N THR A 229 12.46 20.96 16.23
CA THR A 229 12.80 19.66 16.82
C THR A 229 11.69 19.11 17.70
N GLU A 230 10.80 19.97 18.20
CA GLU A 230 9.66 19.60 19.03
C GLU A 230 8.42 19.26 18.18
N ILE A 231 7.83 18.09 18.45
CA ILE A 231 6.60 17.63 17.80
C ILE A 231 5.40 18.15 18.59
N THR A 232 4.68 19.12 18.05
CA THR A 232 3.47 19.69 18.69
C THR A 232 2.23 18.83 18.48
N VAL A 233 2.12 18.12 17.35
CA VAL A 233 0.98 17.25 17.03
C VAL A 233 1.48 15.90 16.52
N ARG A 234 1.46 14.88 17.37
CA ARG A 234 1.92 13.53 17.02
C ARG A 234 0.96 12.85 16.05
N GLY A 235 1.49 12.32 14.95
CA GLY A 235 0.72 11.58 13.95
C GLY A 235 0.05 12.44 12.88
N ARG A 236 0.21 13.79 12.96
CA ARG A 236 -0.16 14.68 11.86
C ARG A 236 0.71 14.41 10.66
N GLN A 237 0.09 14.04 9.54
CA GLN A 237 0.77 13.93 8.26
C GLN A 237 0.66 15.24 7.50
N VAL A 238 1.76 15.61 6.84
CA VAL A 238 1.79 16.65 5.81
C VAL A 238 2.39 16.01 4.58
N ARG A 239 1.66 16.07 3.47
CA ARG A 239 2.08 15.49 2.19
C ARG A 239 2.47 16.60 1.23
N ALA A 240 3.69 16.51 0.70
CA ALA A 240 4.09 17.27 -0.48
C ALA A 240 4.07 16.32 -1.68
N ARG A 241 3.34 16.68 -2.74
CA ARG A 241 3.20 15.86 -3.95
C ARG A 241 3.75 16.61 -5.15
N LYS A 242 4.60 15.94 -5.93
CA LYS A 242 5.01 16.38 -7.26
C LYS A 242 4.68 15.29 -8.26
N VAL A 243 3.89 15.63 -9.28
CA VAL A 243 3.62 14.76 -10.42
C VAL A 243 4.46 15.24 -11.58
N LEU A 244 5.19 14.32 -12.21
CA LEU A 244 5.88 14.58 -13.48
C LEU A 244 4.91 14.23 -14.59
N ASP A 245 4.82 15.08 -15.61
CA ASP A 245 4.02 14.77 -16.80
C ASP A 245 4.58 13.54 -17.53
N GLU A 246 3.78 12.98 -18.43
CA GLU A 246 4.12 11.76 -19.19
C GLU A 246 5.40 11.93 -20.01
N THR A 247 5.56 13.08 -20.67
CA THR A 247 6.72 13.35 -21.54
C THR A 247 8.01 13.42 -20.71
N THR A 248 7.97 14.14 -19.59
CA THR A 248 9.09 14.26 -18.65
C THR A 248 9.43 12.90 -18.03
N SER A 249 8.42 12.14 -17.61
CA SER A 249 8.57 10.80 -17.03
C SER A 249 9.20 9.83 -18.04
N ALA A 250 8.72 9.81 -19.28
CA ALA A 250 9.25 8.96 -20.34
C ALA A 250 10.72 9.27 -20.65
N LYS A 251 11.07 10.57 -20.76
CA LYS A 251 12.47 11.00 -20.95
C LYS A 251 13.36 10.56 -19.79
N LEU A 252 12.90 10.71 -18.55
CA LEU A 252 13.65 10.30 -17.36
C LEU A 252 13.87 8.79 -17.32
N VAL A 253 12.83 7.99 -17.59
CA VAL A 253 12.92 6.52 -17.66
C VAL A 253 13.89 6.09 -18.75
N GLN A 254 13.82 6.69 -19.94
CA GLN A 254 14.73 6.39 -21.04
C GLN A 254 16.18 6.73 -20.68
N ALA A 255 16.41 7.90 -20.10
CA ALA A 255 17.75 8.34 -19.69
C ALA A 255 18.33 7.43 -18.58
N ALA A 256 17.51 7.07 -17.58
CA ALA A 256 17.90 6.14 -16.53
C ALA A 256 18.32 4.79 -17.11
N ARG A 257 17.48 4.23 -18.00
CA ARG A 257 17.75 2.94 -18.66
C ARG A 257 19.02 3.00 -19.51
N ALA A 258 19.21 4.06 -20.29
CA ALA A 258 20.41 4.26 -21.10
C ALA A 258 21.69 4.32 -20.25
N ALA A 259 21.59 4.82 -19.02
CA ALA A 259 22.68 4.85 -18.05
C ALA A 259 22.84 3.55 -17.23
N GLY A 260 21.98 2.53 -17.44
CA GLY A 260 22.03 1.25 -16.72
C GLY A 260 21.35 1.26 -15.34
N PHE A 261 20.48 2.24 -15.08
CA PHE A 261 19.80 2.42 -13.79
C PHE A 261 18.28 2.37 -13.91
N SER A 262 17.60 2.13 -12.79
CA SER A 262 16.18 2.45 -12.65
C SER A 262 16.02 3.90 -12.21
N VAL A 263 14.84 4.46 -12.43
CA VAL A 263 14.43 5.76 -11.88
C VAL A 263 14.54 5.80 -10.36
N SER A 264 14.31 4.69 -9.67
CA SER A 264 14.42 4.58 -8.22
C SER A 264 15.84 4.82 -7.74
N HIS A 265 16.85 4.24 -8.41
CA HIS A 265 18.25 4.52 -8.08
C HIS A 265 18.58 6.00 -8.25
N LEU A 266 18.04 6.65 -9.29
CA LEU A 266 18.28 8.08 -9.53
C LEU A 266 17.61 8.96 -8.47
N PHE A 267 16.39 8.65 -8.04
CA PHE A 267 15.71 9.42 -7.00
C PHE A 267 16.35 9.23 -5.62
N GLU A 268 16.75 8.01 -5.26
CA GLU A 268 17.56 7.77 -4.05
C GLU A 268 18.88 8.55 -4.11
N ALA A 269 19.59 8.49 -5.24
CA ALA A 269 20.81 9.26 -5.44
C ALA A 269 20.58 10.78 -5.32
N ALA A 270 19.53 11.30 -5.95
CA ALA A 270 19.18 12.72 -5.90
C ALA A 270 18.85 13.17 -4.47
N GLN A 271 18.13 12.34 -3.70
CA GLN A 271 17.81 12.62 -2.31
C GLN A 271 19.07 12.63 -1.43
N ALA A 272 20.00 11.67 -1.62
CA ALA A 272 21.25 11.64 -0.88
C ALA A 272 22.08 12.90 -1.15
N LEU A 273 22.21 13.30 -2.42
CA LEU A 273 22.91 14.51 -2.82
C LEU A 273 22.24 15.78 -2.30
N ALA A 274 20.90 15.84 -2.28
CA ALA A 274 20.16 16.95 -1.70
C ALA A 274 20.40 17.06 -0.17
N ILE A 275 20.40 15.93 0.54
CA ILE A 275 20.75 15.90 1.96
C ILE A 275 22.18 16.41 2.16
N MET A 276 23.16 15.90 1.41
CA MET A 276 24.55 16.35 1.51
C MET A 276 24.68 17.85 1.21
N TYR A 277 23.97 18.36 0.21
CA TYR A 277 23.95 19.79 -0.14
C TYR A 277 23.37 20.66 1.00
N CYS A 278 22.36 20.17 1.72
CA CYS A 278 21.76 20.87 2.85
C CYS A 278 22.58 20.81 4.15
N ASN A 279 23.69 20.05 4.19
CA ASN A 279 24.54 19.90 5.37
C ASN A 279 25.91 20.56 5.13
N ALA A 280 26.39 21.33 6.10
CA ALA A 280 27.74 21.88 6.06
C ALA A 280 28.74 20.77 6.46
N ILE A 281 29.47 20.23 5.49
CA ILE A 281 30.44 19.15 5.70
C ILE A 281 31.84 19.76 5.74
N THR A 282 32.52 19.64 6.88
CA THR A 282 33.91 20.12 7.04
C THR A 282 34.90 19.16 6.37
N GLU A 283 36.10 19.64 6.06
CA GLU A 283 37.16 18.80 5.45
C GLU A 283 37.49 17.58 6.31
N ASP A 284 37.59 17.75 7.64
CA ASP A 284 37.86 16.66 8.58
C ASP A 284 36.75 15.60 8.60
N ALA A 285 35.49 16.02 8.42
CA ALA A 285 34.32 15.14 8.41
C ALA A 285 34.07 14.49 7.04
N ALA A 286 34.58 15.06 5.96
CA ALA A 286 34.27 14.66 4.59
C ALA A 286 34.58 13.18 4.30
N LYS A 287 35.63 12.63 4.93
CA LYS A 287 36.05 11.23 4.75
C LYS A 287 35.02 10.22 5.30
N ASP A 288 34.33 10.57 6.38
CA ASP A 288 33.42 9.67 7.10
C ASP A 288 31.94 10.05 6.91
N ALA A 289 31.67 11.25 6.40
CA ALA A 289 30.34 11.76 6.12
C ALA A 289 29.60 10.87 5.11
N HIS A 290 28.33 10.57 5.40
CA HIS A 290 27.52 9.70 4.58
C HIS A 290 26.03 9.95 4.80
N VAL A 291 25.22 9.54 3.83
CA VAL A 291 23.77 9.38 3.96
C VAL A 291 23.47 7.90 4.01
N THR A 292 22.82 7.42 5.06
CA THR A 292 22.31 6.06 5.20
C THR A 292 20.79 6.13 5.24
N TYR A 293 20.14 5.44 4.31
CA TYR A 293 18.73 5.08 4.40
C TYR A 293 18.63 3.86 5.32
N PRO A 294 18.13 3.99 6.57
CA PRO A 294 18.12 2.88 7.52
C PRO A 294 17.14 1.77 7.11
N VAL A 295 16.16 2.10 6.27
CA VAL A 295 15.10 1.21 5.82
C VAL A 295 14.92 1.36 4.30
N GLY A 296 15.80 0.76 3.52
CA GLY A 296 15.53 0.41 2.13
C GLY A 296 14.60 -0.80 2.08
N ILE A 297 13.55 -0.74 1.26
CA ILE A 297 12.49 -1.74 1.24
C ILE A 297 12.63 -2.61 -0.01
N ILE A 298 12.74 -3.92 0.20
CA ILE A 298 12.65 -4.93 -0.84
C ILE A 298 11.39 -5.75 -0.60
N SER A 299 10.52 -5.90 -1.62
CA SER A 299 9.38 -6.82 -1.54
C SER A 299 9.87 -8.26 -1.44
N ALA A 300 9.35 -9.01 -0.45
CA ALA A 300 9.64 -10.43 -0.31
C ALA A 300 8.84 -11.31 -1.29
N GLU A 301 7.82 -10.75 -1.95
CA GLU A 301 6.86 -11.49 -2.80
C GLU A 301 7.56 -12.33 -3.88
N ARG A 302 8.61 -11.80 -4.51
CA ARG A 302 9.37 -12.51 -5.55
C ARG A 302 10.09 -13.77 -5.07
N PHE A 303 10.22 -13.94 -3.76
CA PHE A 303 10.87 -15.11 -3.16
C PHE A 303 9.85 -16.14 -2.66
N ARG A 304 8.55 -15.86 -2.78
CA ARG A 304 7.51 -16.82 -2.40
C ARG A 304 7.62 -18.07 -3.25
N VAL A 305 7.45 -19.22 -2.62
CA VAL A 305 7.42 -20.52 -3.29
C VAL A 305 6.01 -21.10 -3.29
N PRO A 306 5.66 -22.02 -4.21
CA PRO A 306 4.39 -22.74 -4.12
C PRO A 306 4.22 -23.45 -2.76
N PRO A 307 3.00 -23.48 -2.20
CA PRO A 307 1.75 -22.93 -2.73
C PRO A 307 1.50 -21.45 -2.36
N TYR A 308 2.48 -20.76 -1.77
CA TYR A 308 2.31 -19.43 -1.16
C TYR A 308 2.45 -18.25 -2.13
N ASN A 309 2.86 -18.48 -3.37
CA ASN A 309 3.03 -17.48 -4.43
C ASN A 309 1.68 -17.02 -5.06
N ARG A 310 0.63 -16.91 -4.25
CA ARG A 310 -0.73 -16.50 -4.67
C ARG A 310 -0.97 -15.02 -4.39
N LEU A 311 -1.88 -14.41 -5.16
CA LEU A 311 -2.28 -13.00 -5.00
C LEU A 311 -2.97 -12.72 -3.67
N ASN A 312 -3.61 -13.74 -3.08
CA ASN A 312 -4.37 -13.60 -1.84
C ASN A 312 -3.53 -13.68 -0.56
N HIS A 313 -2.20 -13.71 -0.68
CA HIS A 313 -1.28 -13.66 0.45
C HIS A 313 -1.18 -12.21 0.98
N PHE A 314 -2.22 -11.77 1.70
CA PHE A 314 -2.36 -10.39 2.19
C PHE A 314 -1.82 -10.25 3.62
N VAL A 315 -0.52 -9.99 3.74
CA VAL A 315 0.20 -9.64 4.97
C VAL A 315 1.44 -8.83 4.60
N SER A 316 1.96 -8.03 5.52
CA SER A 316 3.19 -7.29 5.24
C SER A 316 4.39 -8.21 5.05
N GLU A 317 5.10 -8.00 3.93
CA GLU A 317 6.24 -8.81 3.50
C GLU A 317 7.38 -7.93 2.98
N MET A 318 7.90 -7.09 3.88
CA MET A 318 9.01 -6.18 3.59
C MET A 318 10.34 -6.73 4.12
N ILE A 319 11.33 -6.78 3.24
CA ILE A 319 12.73 -7.00 3.62
C ILE A 319 13.37 -5.63 3.80
N HIS A 320 13.91 -5.36 4.99
CA HIS A 320 14.55 -4.10 5.31
C HIS A 320 16.07 -4.23 5.17
N VAL A 321 16.65 -3.38 4.32
CA VAL A 321 18.11 -3.30 4.11
C VAL A 321 18.57 -1.85 4.25
N PRO A 322 19.68 -1.57 4.95
CA PRO A 322 20.27 -0.24 4.93
C PRO A 322 20.98 0.00 3.60
N ILE A 323 20.88 1.21 3.06
CA ILE A 323 21.58 1.65 1.84
C ILE A 323 22.37 2.91 2.19
N GLN A 324 23.66 2.94 1.85
CA GLN A 324 24.56 4.03 2.22
C GLN A 324 25.23 4.69 1.02
N VAL A 325 25.24 6.02 0.97
CA VAL A 325 26.02 6.81 0.02
C VAL A 325 27.05 7.62 0.80
N LYS A 326 28.33 7.38 0.55
CA LYS A 326 29.41 8.14 1.20
C LYS A 326 29.67 9.45 0.45
N TYR A 327 29.95 10.50 1.20
CA TYR A 327 30.24 11.81 0.63
C TYR A 327 31.51 11.79 -0.24
N ALA A 328 32.59 11.18 0.27
CA ALA A 328 33.86 11.06 -0.44
C ALA A 328 33.73 10.40 -1.83
N ASP A 329 32.79 9.47 -1.99
CA ASP A 329 32.57 8.75 -3.26
C ASP A 329 31.93 9.65 -4.34
N VAL A 330 31.21 10.70 -3.96
CA VAL A 330 30.38 11.50 -4.87
C VAL A 330 30.91 12.92 -5.11
N VAL A 331 31.89 13.38 -4.32
CA VAL A 331 32.47 14.73 -4.46
C VAL A 331 33.67 14.80 -5.40
N SER A 332 34.14 13.66 -5.91
CA SER A 332 35.30 13.59 -6.80
C SER A 332 35.11 14.25 -8.18
N THR A 333 33.90 14.73 -8.49
CA THR A 333 33.55 15.38 -9.76
C THR A 333 32.73 16.63 -9.47
N ASP A 334 32.93 17.70 -10.25
CA ASP A 334 32.14 18.93 -10.15
C ASP A 334 30.87 18.90 -11.00
N LEU A 335 30.75 17.94 -11.92
CA LEU A 335 29.59 17.84 -12.81
C LEU A 335 28.39 17.21 -12.08
N PRO A 336 27.23 17.89 -11.95
CA PRO A 336 26.07 17.37 -11.23
C PRO A 336 25.58 16.01 -11.75
N LYS A 337 25.68 15.80 -13.07
CA LYS A 337 25.33 14.53 -13.72
C LYS A 337 26.22 13.38 -13.26
N ASP A 338 27.52 13.62 -13.11
CA ASP A 338 28.45 12.56 -12.72
C ASP A 338 28.28 12.21 -11.23
N ARG A 339 27.99 13.20 -10.38
CA ARG A 339 27.66 12.97 -8.97
C ARG A 339 26.45 12.05 -8.80
N ILE A 340 25.35 12.36 -9.50
CA ILE A 340 24.12 11.54 -9.40
C ILE A 340 24.32 10.13 -9.94
N LEU A 341 25.05 9.96 -11.04
CA LEU A 341 25.34 8.64 -11.60
C LEU A 341 26.30 7.83 -10.70
N THR A 342 27.24 8.48 -10.02
CA THR A 342 28.16 7.84 -9.08
C THR A 342 27.42 7.35 -7.82
N ALA A 343 26.56 8.20 -7.25
CA ALA A 343 25.67 7.81 -6.16
C ALA A 343 24.74 6.65 -6.57
N ALA A 344 24.08 6.74 -7.74
CA ALA A 344 23.21 5.70 -8.25
C ALA A 344 23.93 4.37 -8.48
N LYS A 345 25.19 4.40 -8.92
CA LYS A 345 26.05 3.22 -9.06
C LYS A 345 26.33 2.55 -7.71
N SER A 346 26.63 3.34 -6.68
CA SER A 346 26.85 2.82 -5.32
C SER A 346 25.58 2.19 -4.74
N ILE A 347 24.42 2.85 -4.91
CA ILE A 347 23.12 2.36 -4.48
C ILE A 347 22.78 1.04 -5.20
N LYS A 348 22.86 1.03 -6.53
CA LYS A 348 22.59 -0.16 -7.34
C LYS A 348 23.45 -1.34 -6.92
N LYS A 349 24.76 -1.12 -6.73
CA LYS A 349 25.68 -2.17 -6.28
C LYS A 349 25.23 -2.78 -4.94
N GLN A 350 24.82 -1.95 -3.98
CA GLN A 350 24.35 -2.46 -2.69
C GLN A 350 23.07 -3.29 -2.81
N TYR A 351 22.09 -2.82 -3.58
CA TYR A 351 20.88 -3.61 -3.84
C TYR A 351 21.20 -4.92 -4.57
N ASP A 352 22.07 -4.89 -5.59
CA ASP A 352 22.51 -6.09 -6.30
C ASP A 352 23.19 -7.07 -5.33
N ASP A 353 24.10 -6.59 -4.47
CA ASP A 353 24.77 -7.41 -3.45
C ASP A 353 23.77 -8.07 -2.49
N PHE A 354 22.76 -7.33 -2.03
CA PHE A 354 21.70 -7.89 -1.18
C PHE A 354 20.86 -8.91 -1.95
N MET A 355 20.56 -8.64 -3.21
CA MET A 355 19.71 -9.47 -4.05
C MET A 355 20.36 -10.75 -4.56
N MET A 356 21.68 -10.77 -4.66
CA MET A 356 22.43 -11.99 -4.97
C MET A 356 22.53 -12.94 -3.76
N ASN A 357 22.29 -12.47 -2.53
CA ASN A 357 22.40 -13.30 -1.34
C ASN A 357 21.15 -14.18 -1.17
N ALA A 358 21.33 -15.50 -1.18
CA ALA A 358 20.24 -16.47 -1.08
C ALA A 358 19.45 -16.36 0.25
N HIS A 359 20.01 -15.76 1.29
CA HIS A 359 19.40 -15.62 2.62
C HIS A 359 18.56 -14.34 2.80
N ILE A 360 18.57 -13.43 1.82
CA ILE A 360 17.87 -12.15 1.90
C ILE A 360 16.39 -12.25 2.31
N PRO A 361 15.60 -13.28 1.92
CA PRO A 361 14.17 -13.32 2.28
C PRO A 361 13.92 -13.47 3.78
N HIS A 362 14.90 -13.98 4.55
CA HIS A 362 14.76 -14.19 5.99
C HIS A 362 15.49 -13.12 6.83
N LEU A 363 16.12 -12.13 6.18
CA LEU A 363 16.93 -11.13 6.86
C LEU A 363 16.14 -10.40 7.95
N THR A 364 14.99 -9.81 7.62
CA THR A 364 14.15 -9.08 8.59
C THR A 364 13.72 -9.99 9.74
N ALA A 365 13.28 -11.22 9.44
CA ALA A 365 12.86 -12.18 10.46
C ALA A 365 14.01 -12.52 11.43
N ALA A 366 15.23 -12.68 10.91
CA ALA A 366 16.40 -12.95 11.72
C ALA A 366 16.83 -11.74 12.56
N VAL A 367 16.83 -10.53 11.99
CA VAL A 367 17.14 -9.29 12.73
C VAL A 367 16.15 -9.08 13.86
N VAL A 368 14.84 -9.22 13.61
CA VAL A 368 13.79 -9.09 14.63
C VAL A 368 13.88 -10.20 15.68
N LYS A 369 14.35 -11.41 15.33
CA LYS A 369 14.58 -12.47 16.31
C LYS A 369 15.77 -12.17 17.23
N LEU A 370 16.85 -11.60 16.70
CA LEU A 370 18.07 -11.28 17.45
C LEU A 370 17.88 -10.05 18.34
N ALA A 371 17.20 -9.02 17.83
CA ALA A 371 16.90 -7.79 18.54
C ALA A 371 15.40 -7.46 18.40
N PRO A 372 14.52 -8.17 19.15
CA PRO A 372 13.10 -7.91 19.10
C PRO A 372 12.78 -6.47 19.53
N PRO A 373 11.87 -5.74 18.84
CA PRO A 373 11.58 -4.34 19.11
C PRO A 373 10.69 -4.20 20.36
N ARG A 374 11.23 -4.56 21.52
CA ARG A 374 10.56 -4.43 22.83
C ARG A 374 10.43 -2.95 23.24
N GLU A 375 11.34 -2.12 22.74
CA GLU A 375 11.34 -0.67 22.89
C GLU A 375 11.34 0.01 21.51
N PRO A 376 10.82 1.25 21.39
CA PRO A 376 10.92 2.01 20.16
C PRO A 376 12.39 2.17 19.74
N MET A 377 12.75 1.67 18.57
CA MET A 377 14.09 1.85 18.03
C MET A 377 14.29 3.34 17.66
N VAL A 378 15.22 3.99 18.36
CA VAL A 378 15.73 5.32 18.01
C VAL A 378 17.06 5.10 17.31
N GLY A 379 17.10 5.34 16.00
CA GLY A 379 18.36 5.29 15.25
C GLY A 379 19.36 6.35 15.76
N SER A 380 20.64 6.20 15.41
CA SER A 380 21.68 7.18 15.78
C SER A 380 21.36 8.60 15.31
N ASN A 381 20.58 8.73 14.23
CA ASN A 381 19.94 9.98 13.82
C ASN A 381 18.42 9.77 13.68
N PRO A 382 17.58 10.41 14.53
CA PRO A 382 16.12 10.27 14.48
C PRO A 382 15.49 10.95 13.24
N TYR A 383 16.26 11.72 12.48
CA TYR A 383 15.80 12.42 11.27
C TYR A 383 16.20 11.72 9.97
N ALA A 384 16.84 10.55 10.05
CA ALA A 384 17.23 9.77 8.89
C ALA A 384 15.98 9.40 8.05
N THR A 385 15.97 9.81 6.78
CA THR A 385 14.80 9.65 5.91
C THR A 385 14.62 8.21 5.47
N VAL A 386 13.37 7.77 5.34
CA VAL A 386 13.01 6.51 4.67
C VAL A 386 12.60 6.83 3.24
N ILE A 387 13.06 6.00 2.30
CA ILE A 387 12.68 6.04 0.90
C ILE A 387 11.99 4.73 0.53
N THR A 388 10.83 4.84 -0.12
CA THR A 388 10.11 3.69 -0.66
C THR A 388 9.80 3.90 -2.13
N ASN A 389 9.79 2.81 -2.87
CA ASN A 389 9.44 2.80 -4.28
C ASN A 389 8.40 1.72 -4.55
N LEU A 390 7.27 2.14 -5.11
CA LEU A 390 6.15 1.25 -5.43
C LEU A 390 6.29 0.62 -6.82
N GLY A 391 7.22 1.12 -7.65
CA GLY A 391 7.39 0.68 -9.02
C GLY A 391 6.30 1.20 -9.95
N VAL A 392 6.00 0.41 -10.99
CA VAL A 392 4.93 0.70 -11.95
C VAL A 392 3.64 0.07 -11.44
N ILE A 393 2.73 0.90 -10.90
CA ILE A 393 1.51 0.45 -10.21
C ILE A 393 0.60 -0.33 -11.17
N ASP A 394 0.54 0.07 -12.43
CA ASP A 394 -0.30 -0.55 -13.48
C ASP A 394 -0.01 -2.05 -13.68
N ARG A 395 1.15 -2.55 -13.21
CA ARG A 395 1.49 -3.98 -13.25
C ARG A 395 0.87 -4.78 -12.09
N LEU A 396 0.48 -4.10 -11.02
CA LEU A 396 -0.07 -4.69 -9.80
C LEU A 396 -1.58 -4.49 -9.74
N LEU A 397 -2.05 -3.34 -10.19
CA LEU A 397 -3.45 -2.94 -10.18
C LEU A 397 -3.88 -2.49 -11.58
N PRO A 398 -4.80 -3.22 -12.26
CA PRO A 398 -5.42 -2.75 -13.48
C PRO A 398 -6.04 -1.35 -13.30
N VAL A 399 -5.93 -0.50 -14.32
CA VAL A 399 -6.49 0.85 -14.31
C VAL A 399 -7.95 0.83 -14.76
N ILE A 400 -8.32 -0.06 -15.68
CA ILE A 400 -9.68 -0.15 -16.23
C ILE A 400 -10.23 -1.53 -15.92
N TYR A 401 -11.44 -1.59 -15.38
CA TYR A 401 -12.14 -2.85 -15.08
C TYR A 401 -13.33 -3.03 -16.00
N TYR A 402 -13.31 -4.15 -16.72
CA TYR A 402 -14.36 -4.51 -17.66
C TYR A 402 -15.31 -5.55 -17.07
N PRO A 403 -16.58 -5.57 -17.51
CA PRO A 403 -17.54 -6.57 -17.06
C PRO A 403 -17.05 -7.98 -17.37
N ASP A 404 -16.84 -8.79 -16.33
CA ASP A 404 -16.29 -10.15 -16.42
C ASP A 404 -14.90 -10.22 -17.08
N GLY A 405 -14.14 -9.12 -17.08
CA GLY A 405 -12.85 -9.01 -17.77
C GLY A 405 -12.94 -8.91 -19.30
N ASN A 406 -14.13 -8.70 -19.87
CA ASN A 406 -14.31 -8.61 -21.31
C ASN A 406 -14.08 -7.18 -21.84
N GLU A 407 -12.89 -6.92 -22.38
CA GLU A 407 -12.47 -5.63 -22.95
C GLU A 407 -13.34 -5.14 -24.13
N SER A 408 -14.17 -6.00 -24.74
CA SER A 408 -15.11 -5.59 -25.79
C SER A 408 -16.37 -4.91 -25.25
N LYS A 409 -16.61 -4.95 -23.94
CA LYS A 409 -17.76 -4.30 -23.28
C LYS A 409 -17.35 -2.91 -22.76
N THR A 410 -18.34 -2.08 -22.46
CA THR A 410 -18.11 -0.81 -21.76
C THR A 410 -17.49 -1.08 -20.38
N PRO A 411 -16.42 -0.36 -19.98
CA PRO A 411 -15.84 -0.48 -18.64
C PRO A 411 -16.88 -0.29 -17.52
N VAL A 412 -16.71 -1.00 -16.41
CA VAL A 412 -17.53 -0.82 -15.19
C VAL A 412 -17.04 0.42 -14.44
N PHE A 413 -15.72 0.55 -14.27
CA PHE A 413 -15.09 1.69 -13.63
C PHE A 413 -13.60 1.79 -14.00
N GLU A 414 -13.02 2.94 -13.70
CA GLU A 414 -11.62 3.27 -13.92
C GLU A 414 -10.97 3.82 -12.65
N VAL A 415 -9.74 3.39 -12.39
CA VAL A 415 -8.91 3.86 -11.28
C VAL A 415 -8.20 5.13 -11.71
N LEU A 416 -8.73 6.28 -11.33
CA LEU A 416 -8.20 7.59 -11.73
C LEU A 416 -6.90 7.95 -11.01
N SER A 417 -6.80 7.62 -9.73
CA SER A 417 -5.63 7.96 -8.92
C SER A 417 -5.46 7.04 -7.72
N LEU A 418 -4.27 7.07 -7.15
CA LEU A 418 -3.94 6.37 -5.91
C LEU A 418 -3.25 7.34 -4.94
N THR A 419 -3.72 7.33 -3.71
CA THR A 419 -3.13 8.06 -2.60
C THR A 419 -2.89 7.11 -1.42
N VAL A 420 -1.72 7.24 -0.79
CA VAL A 420 -1.33 6.44 0.38
C VAL A 420 -1.01 7.37 1.54
N GLY A 421 -1.52 7.04 2.73
CA GLY A 421 -1.25 7.76 3.98
C GLY A 421 -0.63 6.83 5.02
N HIS A 422 0.40 7.30 5.72
CA HIS A 422 1.13 6.52 6.72
C HIS A 422 1.17 7.24 8.07
N ARG A 423 0.45 6.69 9.05
CA ARG A 423 0.50 7.20 10.42
C ARG A 423 1.73 6.64 11.14
N LEU A 424 2.79 7.44 11.21
CA LEU A 424 3.98 7.08 11.99
C LEU A 424 3.70 7.19 13.50
N ILE A 425 3.92 6.08 14.22
CA ILE A 425 3.66 5.97 15.67
C ILE A 425 4.93 5.93 16.51
N ALA A 426 6.09 5.64 15.91
CA ALA A 426 7.40 5.64 16.55
C ALA A 426 8.03 7.04 16.56
N ALA A 427 9.07 7.24 17.37
CA ALA A 427 9.86 8.47 17.44
C ALA A 427 10.86 8.64 16.27
N THR A 428 10.53 8.15 15.07
CA THR A 428 11.39 8.03 13.89
C THR A 428 10.63 8.32 12.60
N PRO A 429 11.32 8.79 11.55
CA PRO A 429 11.65 10.20 11.27
C PRO A 429 10.43 11.07 10.86
N PRO A 430 10.53 12.42 10.94
CA PRO A 430 9.47 13.35 10.53
C PRO A 430 9.17 13.34 9.02
N THR A 431 10.02 12.72 8.19
CA THR A 431 9.88 12.76 6.73
C THR A 431 10.07 11.39 6.10
N THR A 432 9.08 10.95 5.33
CA THR A 432 9.11 9.76 4.47
C THR A 432 8.92 10.20 3.02
N TYR A 433 9.74 9.68 2.11
CA TYR A 433 9.63 9.92 0.68
C TYR A 433 9.14 8.66 -0.04
N GLY A 434 8.05 8.79 -0.80
CA GLY A 434 7.51 7.72 -1.62
C GLY A 434 7.60 8.08 -3.09
N ILE A 435 8.09 7.14 -3.90
CA ILE A 435 8.13 7.24 -5.36
C ILE A 435 7.19 6.20 -5.93
N SER A 436 6.29 6.62 -6.81
CA SER A 436 5.39 5.75 -7.55
C SER A 436 5.33 6.19 -8.99
N HIS A 437 5.26 5.25 -9.92
CA HIS A 437 5.05 5.52 -11.34
C HIS A 437 3.71 4.91 -11.77
N THR A 438 2.88 5.72 -12.42
CA THR A 438 1.65 5.30 -13.10
C THR A 438 1.83 5.60 -14.59
N CYS A 439 1.43 4.69 -15.49
CA CYS A 439 1.68 4.88 -16.92
C CYS A 439 0.63 5.74 -17.63
N LYS A 440 -0.41 6.24 -16.95
CA LYS A 440 -1.45 7.08 -17.57
C LYS A 440 -1.79 8.33 -16.76
N ASN A 441 -1.78 9.48 -17.44
CA ASN A 441 -2.63 10.63 -17.13
C ASN A 441 -3.96 10.39 -17.84
N LEU A 442 -5.04 10.18 -17.10
CA LEU A 442 -6.37 10.08 -17.69
C LEU A 442 -6.91 11.49 -17.91
N SER A 443 -6.87 11.94 -19.16
CA SER A 443 -7.73 13.03 -19.62
C SER A 443 -9.14 12.50 -19.73
N THR A 444 -10.04 13.18 -19.02
CA THR A 444 -11.48 12.95 -18.89
C THR A 444 -12.15 12.55 -20.20
N THR A 445 -12.96 11.50 -20.17
CA THR A 445 -14.20 11.45 -20.94
C THR A 445 -15.26 10.77 -20.06
N LEU A 446 -16.28 11.56 -19.69
CA LEU A 446 -17.50 11.17 -18.98
C LEU A 446 -18.07 9.86 -19.51
N PHE A 447 -18.65 9.00 -18.67
CA PHE A 447 -19.98 8.41 -18.91
C PHE A 447 -20.58 7.85 -17.61
N GLY A 448 -21.87 8.13 -17.40
CA GLY A 448 -22.73 7.35 -16.52
C GLY A 448 -23.02 5.97 -17.14
N ARG A 449 -23.26 4.97 -16.29
CA ARG A 449 -23.74 3.65 -16.74
C ARG A 449 -24.99 3.83 -17.61
N HIS A 450 -24.98 3.21 -18.80
CA HIS A 450 -26.16 3.05 -19.66
C HIS A 450 -26.99 1.85 -19.24
#